data_AF-A0A2H0Q3M7-F1
#
_entry.id   AF-A0A2H0Q3M7-F1
#
_cell.length_a   1.000
_cell.length_b   1.000
_cell.length_c   1.000
_cell.angle_alpha   90.00
_cell.angle_beta   90.00
_cell.angle_gamma   90.00
#
_symmetry.space_group_name_H-M   'P 1'
#
loop_
_entity.id
_entity.type
_entity.pdbx_description
1 polymer ?
#
loop_
_entity_poly.entity_id
_entity_poly.type
_entity_poly.pdbx_seq_one_letter_code
_entity_poly.pdbx_strand_id
1 'polypeptide(L)'
;MPAINRNPGILVRCLSYLGDFSFGQLIFHGLISVSHIQQLYNVLRSQISIDGSGGDAIATFISVYIITSIMRFYGSLIFGVSFFQWFLGLSSNAQGLSGRFFSASRVAIEFIVLPLGIGLLPLLKDEPTYIERASTSLLKKGRGFRGVLGFFARPLVLVFIFLCVFAPLLRNLAVIEGVNVEFSEIPNVKIKANTDFAKFRFFPSEFFNFVTFGDLDADRFIILPQFEVTKEASQTRIRPYLGIFDTKNDSLGYLKKDRMVDWRQLAKLAKRGNPFFNSSYPFLASDLEQNELNQFSSQAIIEIEELMIASLELSFKNVSRHVKEHGPFLGGYVDLRQALMSLLDRGATPRADTVYLGDRKFLRFRQLFEDVSSIEKKYRETLIPLSVSQGAILKYEWDADMNAAVARRDFSTSFFSQAKWDELITKETHLQDLSPLSLLDNLLNNSLDDKEQEKIQEYAYKWFYEKSRFALQNGQKKLSVWLSLTMNRIYLVGEGRPKLDKLRKMFLMLRHSLEKKDYDFFDIERKK
;
A
#
# COMPACT_ATOMS: atom_id res chain seq x y z
N MET A 1 -15.63 -14.39 -66.76
CA MET A 1 -15.23 -13.40 -65.73
C MET A 1 -14.29 -14.09 -64.76
N PRO A 2 -13.06 -13.59 -64.54
CA PRO A 2 -12.15 -14.17 -63.56
C PRO A 2 -12.76 -14.12 -62.16
N ALA A 3 -12.53 -15.17 -61.38
CA ALA A 3 -13.00 -15.24 -60.00
C ALA A 3 -12.37 -14.08 -59.21
N ILE A 4 -13.16 -13.04 -58.91
CA ILE A 4 -12.76 -11.95 -58.03
C ILE A 4 -12.20 -12.59 -56.76
N ASN A 5 -10.91 -12.40 -56.47
CA ASN A 5 -10.29 -12.91 -55.25
C ASN A 5 -11.06 -12.34 -54.05
N ARG A 6 -11.82 -13.20 -53.37
CA ARG A 6 -12.73 -12.80 -52.28
C ARG A 6 -12.08 -12.91 -50.90
N ASN A 7 -10.79 -13.25 -50.85
CA ASN A 7 -10.06 -13.35 -49.61
C ASN A 7 -9.89 -11.95 -49.00
N PRO A 8 -10.24 -11.77 -47.71
CA PRO A 8 -9.93 -10.54 -47.03
C PRO A 8 -8.40 -10.39 -46.92
N GLY A 9 -7.89 -9.22 -47.28
CA GLY A 9 -6.46 -8.94 -47.22
C GLY A 9 -5.90 -9.04 -45.80
N ILE A 10 -4.60 -9.30 -45.71
CA ILE A 10 -3.88 -9.56 -44.46
C ILE A 10 -4.11 -8.47 -43.39
N LEU A 11 -4.11 -7.19 -43.78
CA LEU A 11 -4.30 -6.07 -42.87
C LEU A 11 -5.63 -6.12 -42.11
N VAL A 12 -6.73 -6.47 -42.77
CA VAL A 12 -8.07 -6.54 -42.12
C VAL A 12 -8.13 -7.71 -41.15
N ARG A 13 -7.47 -8.82 -41.49
CA ARG A 13 -7.39 -10.01 -40.63
C ARG A 13 -6.53 -9.72 -39.40
N CYS A 14 -5.35 -9.12 -39.57
CA CYS A 14 -4.49 -8.68 -38.47
C CYS A 14 -5.23 -7.69 -37.56
N LEU A 15 -5.89 -6.67 -38.14
CA LEU A 15 -6.65 -5.70 -37.36
C LEU A 15 -7.80 -6.35 -36.59
N SER A 16 -8.50 -7.32 -37.19
CA SER A 16 -9.56 -8.07 -36.49
C SER A 16 -9.01 -8.88 -35.31
N TYR A 17 -7.87 -9.53 -35.50
CA TYR A 17 -7.23 -10.33 -34.45
C TYR A 17 -6.72 -9.43 -33.33
N LEU A 18 -6.07 -8.31 -33.66
CA LEU A 18 -5.63 -7.32 -32.69
C LEU A 18 -6.82 -6.73 -31.90
N GLY A 19 -7.94 -6.43 -32.57
CA GLY A 19 -9.15 -5.99 -31.89
C GLY A 19 -9.68 -7.04 -30.89
N ASP A 20 -9.80 -8.30 -31.32
CA ASP A 20 -10.21 -9.40 -30.43
C ASP A 20 -9.22 -9.57 -29.25
N PHE A 21 -7.91 -9.49 -29.52
CA PHE A 21 -6.86 -9.63 -28.51
C PHE A 21 -6.88 -8.47 -27.51
N SER A 22 -7.02 -7.23 -27.97
CA SER A 22 -7.20 -6.04 -27.14
C SER A 22 -8.45 -6.13 -26.27
N PHE A 23 -9.54 -6.69 -26.80
CA PHE A 23 -10.75 -6.93 -25.99
C PHE A 23 -10.53 -8.03 -24.95
N GLY A 24 -9.83 -9.11 -25.32
CA GLY A 24 -9.41 -10.13 -24.37
C GLY A 24 -8.51 -9.56 -23.25
N GLN A 25 -7.62 -8.63 -23.59
CA GLN A 25 -6.79 -7.90 -22.63
C GLN A 25 -7.64 -7.06 -21.67
N LEU A 26 -8.62 -6.31 -22.20
CA LEU A 26 -9.55 -5.53 -21.38
C LEU A 26 -10.31 -6.42 -20.40
N ILE A 27 -10.87 -7.54 -20.88
CA ILE A 27 -11.58 -8.51 -20.03
C ILE A 27 -10.63 -9.12 -18.99
N PHE A 28 -9.43 -9.52 -19.37
CA PHE A 28 -8.43 -10.07 -18.45
C PHE A 28 -8.14 -9.11 -17.30
N HIS A 29 -7.84 -7.84 -17.60
CA HIS A 29 -7.54 -6.85 -16.58
C HIS A 29 -8.75 -6.47 -15.71
N GLY A 30 -9.98 -6.57 -16.24
CA GLY A 30 -11.20 -6.45 -15.43
C GLY A 30 -11.47 -7.67 -14.54
N LEU A 31 -11.06 -8.87 -14.96
CA LEU A 31 -11.29 -10.12 -14.22
C LEU A 31 -10.19 -10.43 -13.21
N ILE A 32 -8.95 -9.99 -13.43
CA ILE A 32 -7.81 -10.32 -12.56
C ILE A 32 -7.96 -9.77 -11.13
N SER A 33 -8.85 -8.79 -10.92
CA SER A 33 -9.22 -8.31 -9.58
C SER A 33 -10.10 -9.30 -8.80
N VAL A 34 -10.65 -10.33 -9.46
CA VAL A 34 -11.41 -11.40 -8.80
C VAL A 34 -10.43 -12.41 -8.21
N SER A 35 -10.54 -12.69 -6.91
CA SER A 35 -9.59 -13.50 -6.15
C SER A 35 -9.30 -14.88 -6.78
N HIS A 36 -10.32 -15.53 -7.34
CA HIS A 36 -10.19 -16.86 -7.96
C HIS A 36 -9.40 -16.79 -9.27
N ILE A 37 -9.61 -15.73 -10.07
CA ILE A 37 -8.85 -15.50 -11.31
C ILE A 37 -7.40 -15.15 -10.98
N GLN A 38 -7.18 -14.35 -9.94
CA GLN A 38 -5.84 -14.02 -9.46
C GLN A 38 -5.08 -15.27 -8.99
N GLN A 39 -5.74 -16.18 -8.27
CA GLN A 39 -5.15 -17.46 -7.86
C GLN A 39 -4.77 -18.31 -9.08
N LEU A 40 -5.66 -18.44 -10.06
CA LEU A 40 -5.38 -19.18 -11.29
C LEU A 40 -4.20 -18.58 -12.07
N TYR A 41 -4.14 -17.25 -12.18
CA TYR A 41 -3.02 -16.54 -12.79
C TYR A 41 -1.71 -16.82 -12.05
N ASN A 42 -1.71 -16.79 -10.71
CA ASN A 42 -0.53 -17.08 -9.91
C ASN A 42 -0.05 -18.54 -10.08
N VAL A 43 -0.98 -19.50 -10.21
CA VAL A 43 -0.66 -20.90 -10.54
C VAL A 43 -0.05 -21.01 -11.93
N LEU A 44 -0.62 -20.34 -12.94
CA LEU A 44 -0.03 -20.31 -14.28
C LEU A 44 1.37 -19.68 -14.25
N ARG A 45 1.52 -18.58 -13.52
CA ARG A 45 2.78 -17.85 -13.40
C ARG A 45 3.87 -18.69 -12.75
N SER A 46 3.54 -19.52 -11.76
CA SER A 46 4.51 -20.38 -11.08
C SER A 46 5.02 -21.53 -11.96
N GLN A 47 4.31 -21.88 -13.03
CA GLN A 47 4.77 -22.87 -14.02
C GLN A 47 5.78 -22.29 -15.03
N ILE A 48 5.93 -20.97 -15.09
CA ILE A 48 6.84 -20.31 -16.03
C ILE A 48 8.19 -20.09 -15.34
N SER A 49 9.22 -20.81 -15.82
CA SER A 49 10.58 -20.81 -15.25
C SER A 49 11.35 -19.49 -15.43
N ILE A 50 10.79 -18.52 -16.14
CA ILE A 50 11.42 -17.21 -16.34
C ILE A 50 11.03 -16.31 -15.16
N ASP A 51 12.04 -15.84 -14.44
CA ASP A 51 11.83 -14.92 -13.33
C ASP A 51 11.57 -13.47 -13.78
N GLY A 52 11.02 -12.67 -12.87
CA GLY A 52 10.81 -11.24 -13.08
C GLY A 52 9.75 -10.89 -14.14
N SER A 53 9.95 -9.75 -14.79
CA SER A 53 9.02 -9.14 -15.77
C SER A 53 8.76 -10.04 -16.98
N GLY A 54 9.77 -10.79 -17.43
CA GLY A 54 9.65 -11.69 -18.57
C GLY A 54 8.62 -12.80 -18.32
N GLY A 55 8.66 -13.44 -17.15
CA GLY A 55 7.70 -14.48 -16.81
C GLY A 55 6.28 -13.96 -16.59
N ASP A 56 6.13 -12.77 -16.00
CA ASP A 56 4.82 -12.13 -15.83
C ASP A 56 4.21 -11.69 -17.17
N ALA A 57 5.04 -11.18 -18.09
CA ALA A 57 4.61 -10.85 -19.43
C ALA A 57 4.14 -12.08 -20.20
N ILE A 58 4.85 -13.21 -20.09
CA ILE A 58 4.45 -14.48 -20.71
C ILE A 58 3.16 -15.01 -20.07
N ALA A 59 3.06 -15.02 -18.73
CA ALA A 59 1.85 -15.45 -18.03
C ALA A 59 0.63 -14.62 -18.44
N THR A 60 0.81 -13.30 -18.51
CA THR A 60 -0.21 -12.35 -18.96
C THR A 60 -0.58 -12.63 -20.42
N PHE A 61 0.40 -12.79 -21.30
CA PHE A 61 0.16 -13.09 -22.71
C PHE A 61 -0.63 -14.38 -22.90
N ILE A 62 -0.26 -15.46 -22.20
CA ILE A 62 -0.98 -16.75 -22.23
C ILE A 62 -2.40 -16.57 -21.71
N SER A 63 -2.59 -15.85 -20.60
CA SER A 63 -3.92 -15.61 -20.01
C SER A 63 -4.82 -14.83 -20.96
N VAL A 64 -4.30 -13.75 -21.54
CA VAL A 64 -5.01 -12.93 -22.54
C VAL A 64 -5.31 -13.76 -23.78
N TYR A 65 -4.37 -14.60 -24.24
CA TYR A 65 -4.58 -15.49 -25.38
C TYR A 65 -5.69 -16.51 -25.15
N ILE A 66 -5.74 -17.13 -23.95
CA ILE A 66 -6.82 -18.06 -23.57
C ILE A 66 -8.16 -17.33 -23.56
N ILE A 67 -8.26 -16.18 -22.88
CA ILE A 67 -9.50 -15.39 -22.80
C ILE A 67 -9.94 -14.94 -24.20
N THR A 68 -9.02 -14.45 -25.02
CA THR A 68 -9.27 -14.07 -26.41
C THR A 68 -9.81 -15.25 -27.22
N SER A 69 -9.26 -16.45 -27.03
CA SER A 69 -9.69 -17.65 -27.74
C SER A 69 -11.09 -18.10 -27.33
N ILE A 70 -11.39 -18.08 -26.03
CA ILE A 70 -12.74 -18.34 -25.50
C ILE A 70 -13.75 -17.34 -26.08
N MET A 71 -13.42 -16.05 -26.05
CA MET A 71 -14.27 -14.99 -26.60
C MET A 71 -14.48 -15.13 -28.11
N ARG A 72 -13.43 -15.43 -28.87
CA ARG A 72 -13.52 -15.68 -30.31
C ARG A 72 -14.36 -16.92 -30.61
N PHE A 73 -14.27 -17.96 -29.79
CA PHE A 73 -15.05 -19.20 -29.95
C PHE A 73 -16.55 -18.92 -29.78
N TYR A 74 -16.94 -18.31 -28.66
CA TYR A 74 -18.34 -17.95 -28.42
C TYR A 74 -18.85 -16.88 -29.39
N GLY A 75 -18.03 -15.89 -29.72
CA GLY A 75 -18.35 -14.91 -30.76
C GLY A 75 -18.62 -15.58 -32.11
N SER A 76 -17.83 -16.58 -32.48
CA SER A 76 -18.02 -17.35 -33.71
C SER A 76 -19.29 -18.21 -33.69
N LEU A 77 -19.69 -18.75 -32.54
CA LEU A 77 -20.97 -19.44 -32.38
C LEU A 77 -22.17 -18.50 -32.58
N ILE A 78 -22.06 -17.23 -32.16
CA ILE A 78 -23.14 -16.25 -32.25
C ILE A 78 -23.20 -15.62 -33.66
N PHE A 79 -22.07 -15.07 -34.12
CA PHE A 79 -22.01 -14.24 -35.32
C PHE A 79 -21.57 -15.00 -36.59
N GLY A 80 -21.12 -16.25 -36.45
CA GLY A 80 -20.54 -17.04 -37.55
C GLY A 80 -19.11 -16.65 -37.90
N VAL A 81 -18.50 -15.71 -37.17
CA VAL A 81 -17.09 -15.29 -37.17
C VAL A 81 -16.79 -14.62 -35.82
N SER A 82 -15.54 -14.30 -35.48
CA SER A 82 -15.27 -13.57 -34.22
C SER A 82 -15.88 -12.17 -34.22
N PHE A 83 -16.04 -11.57 -33.04
CA PHE A 83 -16.69 -10.27 -32.88
C PHE A 83 -16.04 -9.18 -33.73
N PHE A 84 -14.71 -9.01 -33.67
CA PHE A 84 -14.04 -7.99 -34.49
C PHE A 84 -13.94 -8.36 -35.97
N GLN A 85 -13.97 -9.66 -36.32
CA GLN A 85 -14.12 -10.07 -37.72
C GLN A 85 -15.49 -9.63 -38.26
N TRP A 86 -16.57 -9.87 -37.50
CA TRP A 86 -17.91 -9.43 -37.86
C TRP A 86 -17.99 -7.90 -37.94
N PHE A 87 -17.43 -7.19 -36.96
CA PHE A 87 -17.43 -5.72 -36.88
C PHE A 87 -16.70 -5.08 -38.06
N LEU A 88 -15.58 -5.67 -38.50
CA LEU A 88 -14.83 -5.26 -39.70
C LEU A 88 -15.46 -5.77 -41.02
N GLY A 89 -16.66 -6.33 -40.97
CA GLY A 89 -17.44 -6.72 -42.14
C GLY A 89 -16.99 -8.02 -42.79
N LEU A 90 -16.31 -8.91 -42.07
CA LEU A 90 -15.99 -10.26 -42.52
C LEU A 90 -17.14 -11.22 -42.27
N SER A 91 -17.22 -12.28 -43.07
CA SER A 91 -18.21 -13.34 -42.94
C SER A 91 -17.63 -14.70 -43.33
N SER A 92 -18.17 -15.78 -42.77
CA SER A 92 -17.87 -17.13 -43.24
C SER A 92 -18.55 -17.44 -44.58
N ASN A 93 -18.01 -18.43 -45.31
CA ASN A 93 -18.61 -19.01 -46.50
C ASN A 93 -19.87 -19.81 -46.22
N ALA A 94 -19.98 -20.41 -45.03
CA ALA A 94 -21.08 -21.25 -44.61
C ALA A 94 -22.16 -20.41 -43.91
N GLN A 95 -23.44 -20.71 -44.18
CA GLN A 95 -24.59 -20.00 -43.63
C GLN A 95 -25.29 -20.83 -42.55
N GLY A 96 -26.07 -20.17 -41.70
CA GLY A 96 -26.88 -20.83 -40.66
C GLY A 96 -26.06 -21.39 -39.49
N LEU A 97 -26.63 -22.39 -38.80
CA LEU A 97 -26.04 -22.99 -37.60
C LEU A 97 -24.76 -23.78 -37.91
N SER A 98 -24.73 -24.53 -39.02
CA SER A 98 -23.54 -25.30 -39.42
C SER A 98 -22.35 -24.37 -39.67
N GLY A 99 -22.55 -23.22 -40.32
CA GLY A 99 -21.48 -22.23 -40.51
C GLY A 99 -20.94 -21.64 -39.21
N ARG A 100 -21.77 -21.53 -38.17
CA ARG A 100 -21.35 -21.10 -36.83
C ARG A 100 -20.51 -22.17 -36.14
N PHE A 101 -20.91 -23.43 -36.20
CA PHE A 101 -20.13 -24.55 -35.66
C PHE A 101 -18.77 -24.69 -36.37
N PHE A 102 -18.72 -24.62 -37.70
CA PHE A 102 -17.46 -24.66 -38.44
C PHE A 102 -16.54 -23.46 -38.17
N SER A 103 -17.12 -22.30 -37.84
CA SER A 103 -16.35 -21.12 -37.46
C SER A 103 -15.81 -21.24 -36.03
N ALA A 104 -16.56 -21.84 -35.11
CA ALA A 104 -16.09 -22.14 -33.77
C ALA A 104 -15.02 -23.24 -33.79
N SER A 105 -15.17 -24.28 -34.61
CA SER A 105 -14.12 -25.30 -34.80
C SER A 105 -12.85 -24.71 -35.39
N ARG A 106 -12.96 -23.73 -36.30
CA ARG A 106 -11.81 -22.95 -36.78
C ARG A 106 -11.06 -22.29 -35.62
N VAL A 107 -11.75 -21.65 -34.69
CA VAL A 107 -11.12 -21.02 -33.51
C VAL A 107 -10.46 -22.07 -32.60
N ALA A 108 -11.07 -23.25 -32.43
CA ALA A 108 -10.47 -24.34 -31.66
C ALA A 108 -9.16 -24.86 -32.29
N ILE A 109 -9.11 -24.94 -33.63
CA ILE A 109 -7.88 -25.26 -34.37
C ILE A 109 -6.87 -24.11 -34.29
N GLU A 110 -7.33 -22.86 -34.40
CA GLU A 110 -6.50 -21.66 -34.20
C GLU A 110 -5.82 -21.70 -32.82
N PHE A 111 -6.55 -22.07 -31.76
CA PHE A 111 -5.99 -22.12 -30.40
C PHE A 111 -4.72 -22.96 -30.30
N ILE A 112 -4.68 -24.11 -31.00
CA ILE A 112 -3.56 -25.05 -30.99
C ILE A 112 -2.45 -24.63 -31.97
N VAL A 113 -2.83 -24.16 -33.16
CA VAL A 113 -1.91 -23.97 -34.28
C VAL A 113 -1.31 -22.55 -34.33
N LEU A 114 -2.01 -21.54 -33.81
CA LEU A 114 -1.57 -20.15 -33.87
C LEU A 114 -0.23 -19.90 -33.16
N PRO A 115 0.07 -20.48 -31.98
CA PRO A 115 1.37 -20.30 -31.33
C PRO A 115 2.53 -20.79 -32.18
N LEU A 116 2.29 -21.74 -33.09
CA LEU A 116 3.30 -22.27 -34.01
C LEU A 116 3.45 -21.44 -35.28
N GLY A 117 2.52 -20.52 -35.59
CA GLY A 117 2.54 -19.65 -36.77
C GLY A 117 2.33 -20.36 -38.13
N ILE A 118 2.55 -21.67 -38.21
CA ILE A 118 2.48 -22.48 -39.44
C ILE A 118 1.10 -22.40 -40.10
N GLY A 119 0.04 -22.35 -39.29
CA GLY A 119 -1.34 -22.29 -39.80
C GLY A 119 -1.66 -21.04 -40.61
N LEU A 120 -0.86 -19.97 -40.48
CA LEU A 120 -1.06 -18.67 -41.15
C LEU A 120 -0.25 -18.51 -42.44
N LEU A 121 0.71 -19.39 -42.74
CA LEU A 121 1.65 -19.22 -43.86
C LEU A 121 0.99 -18.95 -45.23
N PRO A 122 -0.12 -19.62 -45.62
CA PRO A 122 -0.79 -19.33 -46.89
C PRO A 122 -1.30 -17.88 -47.01
N LEU A 123 -1.50 -17.20 -45.89
CA LEU A 123 -1.98 -15.82 -45.87
C LEU A 123 -0.99 -14.84 -46.50
N LEU A 124 0.31 -15.16 -46.51
CA LEU A 124 1.35 -14.35 -47.17
C LEU A 124 1.20 -14.33 -48.70
N LYS A 125 0.47 -15.30 -49.27
CA LYS A 125 0.18 -15.41 -50.71
C LYS A 125 -1.27 -15.01 -51.03
N ASP A 126 -1.95 -14.32 -50.12
CA ASP A 126 -3.38 -14.00 -50.21
C ASP A 126 -4.29 -15.24 -50.39
N GLU A 127 -3.83 -16.42 -49.93
CA GLU A 127 -4.59 -17.67 -49.97
C GLU A 127 -5.32 -17.95 -48.64
N PRO A 128 -6.38 -18.79 -48.65
CA PRO A 128 -7.02 -19.22 -47.42
C PRO A 128 -6.05 -20.02 -46.55
N THR A 129 -6.09 -19.77 -45.24
CA THR A 129 -5.15 -20.37 -44.28
C THR A 129 -5.35 -21.88 -44.17
N TYR A 130 -4.33 -22.61 -43.72
CA TYR A 130 -4.47 -24.05 -43.49
C TYR A 130 -5.57 -24.35 -42.46
N ILE A 131 -5.77 -23.44 -41.51
CA ILE A 131 -6.81 -23.52 -40.49
C ILE A 131 -8.21 -23.34 -41.11
N GLU A 132 -8.37 -22.40 -42.05
CA GLU A 132 -9.62 -22.21 -42.81
C GLU A 132 -9.95 -23.41 -43.69
N ARG A 133 -8.94 -24.03 -44.30
CA ARG A 133 -9.11 -25.25 -45.11
C ARG A 133 -9.52 -26.44 -44.24
N ALA A 134 -8.83 -26.65 -43.12
CA ALA A 134 -9.10 -27.76 -42.20
C ALA A 134 -10.48 -27.65 -41.52
N SER A 135 -10.91 -26.44 -41.17
CA SER A 135 -12.21 -26.19 -40.55
C SER A 135 -13.37 -26.08 -41.55
N THR A 136 -13.08 -25.99 -42.85
CA THR A 136 -14.02 -25.68 -43.95
C THR A 136 -14.70 -24.30 -43.87
N SER A 137 -14.34 -23.47 -42.87
CA SER A 137 -14.88 -22.12 -42.66
C SER A 137 -13.98 -21.04 -43.28
N LEU A 138 -14.17 -20.80 -44.58
CA LEU A 138 -13.41 -19.81 -45.34
C LEU A 138 -13.91 -18.39 -45.03
N LEU A 139 -13.01 -17.47 -44.67
CA LEU A 139 -13.34 -16.05 -44.51
C LEU A 139 -13.53 -15.36 -45.86
N LYS A 140 -14.60 -14.56 -45.95
CA LYS A 140 -14.94 -13.75 -47.12
C LYS A 140 -15.17 -12.30 -46.71
N LYS A 141 -14.84 -11.37 -47.60
CA LYS A 141 -15.20 -9.96 -47.46
C LYS A 141 -16.73 -9.78 -47.61
N GLY A 142 -17.35 -9.11 -46.65
CA GLY A 142 -18.77 -8.78 -46.69
C GLY A 142 -19.13 -7.82 -47.83
N ARG A 143 -20.35 -7.94 -48.34
CA ARG A 143 -20.89 -7.11 -49.42
C ARG A 143 -21.98 -6.16 -48.91
N GLY A 144 -22.29 -5.14 -49.71
CA GLY A 144 -23.33 -4.16 -49.40
C GLY A 144 -23.06 -3.46 -48.07
N PHE A 145 -24.10 -3.37 -47.24
CA PHE A 145 -24.04 -2.73 -45.93
C PHE A 145 -22.87 -3.19 -45.05
N ARG A 146 -22.58 -4.51 -45.00
CA ARG A 146 -21.47 -5.04 -44.17
C ARG A 146 -20.08 -4.60 -44.66
N GLY A 147 -19.91 -4.45 -45.97
CA GLY A 147 -18.65 -3.97 -46.54
C GLY A 147 -18.40 -2.50 -46.23
N VAL A 148 -19.46 -1.67 -46.26
CA VAL A 148 -19.42 -0.25 -45.90
C VAL A 148 -19.17 -0.07 -44.41
N LEU A 149 -19.91 -0.80 -43.56
CA LEU A 149 -19.71 -0.80 -42.11
C LEU A 149 -18.27 -1.18 -41.75
N GLY A 150 -17.74 -2.24 -42.37
CA GLY A 150 -16.38 -2.69 -42.14
C GLY A 150 -15.29 -1.70 -42.57
N PHE A 151 -15.58 -0.77 -43.48
CA PHE A 151 -14.65 0.31 -43.84
C PHE A 151 -14.59 1.38 -42.74
N PHE A 152 -15.75 1.85 -42.26
CA PHE A 152 -15.86 2.84 -41.18
C PHE A 152 -15.47 2.28 -39.81
N ALA A 153 -15.58 0.97 -39.60
CA ALA A 153 -15.19 0.32 -38.35
C ALA A 153 -13.67 0.30 -38.12
N ARG A 154 -12.84 0.36 -39.17
CA ARG A 154 -11.36 0.27 -39.04
C ARG A 154 -10.75 1.34 -38.11
N PRO A 155 -11.02 2.65 -38.28
CA PRO A 155 -10.50 3.65 -37.35
C PRO A 155 -11.00 3.43 -35.92
N LEU A 156 -12.24 2.99 -35.74
CA LEU A 156 -12.79 2.68 -34.42
C LEU A 156 -12.04 1.51 -33.76
N VAL A 157 -11.69 0.47 -34.51
CA VAL A 157 -10.88 -0.65 -33.99
C VAL A 157 -9.48 -0.18 -33.61
N LEU A 158 -8.85 0.71 -34.38
CA LEU A 158 -7.55 1.27 -34.03
C LEU A 158 -7.60 2.11 -32.74
N VAL A 159 -8.62 2.97 -32.61
CA VAL A 159 -8.86 3.74 -31.38
C VAL A 159 -9.10 2.79 -30.21
N PHE A 160 -9.87 1.73 -30.41
CA PHE A 160 -10.13 0.72 -29.38
C PHE A 160 -8.84 0.00 -28.95
N ILE A 161 -8.00 -0.45 -29.88
CA ILE A 161 -6.69 -1.07 -29.59
C ILE A 161 -5.83 -0.11 -28.77
N PHE A 162 -5.80 1.17 -29.14
CA PHE A 162 -5.07 2.20 -28.39
C PHE A 162 -5.62 2.37 -26.97
N LEU A 163 -6.95 2.40 -26.78
CA LEU A 163 -7.56 2.50 -25.46
C LEU A 163 -7.24 1.28 -24.58
N CYS A 164 -7.05 0.10 -25.15
CA CYS A 164 -6.68 -1.11 -24.42
C CYS A 164 -5.25 -1.06 -23.83
N VAL A 165 -4.39 -0.11 -24.24
CA VAL A 165 -3.13 0.18 -23.54
C VAL A 165 -3.41 0.61 -22.09
N PHE A 166 -4.56 1.23 -21.83
CA PHE A 166 -5.00 1.66 -20.49
C PHE A 166 -5.72 0.55 -19.70
N ALA A 167 -5.86 -0.65 -20.26
CA ALA A 167 -6.53 -1.78 -19.60
C ALA A 167 -5.98 -2.10 -18.18
N PRO A 168 -4.67 -1.95 -17.86
CA PRO A 168 -4.19 -2.14 -16.51
C PRO A 168 -4.89 -1.29 -15.43
N LEU A 169 -5.41 -0.11 -15.78
CA LEU A 169 -6.16 0.74 -14.83
C LEU A 169 -7.51 0.13 -14.41
N LEU A 170 -8.02 -0.85 -15.15
CA LEU A 170 -9.21 -1.59 -14.76
C LEU A 170 -8.95 -2.58 -13.62
N ARG A 171 -7.67 -2.86 -13.31
CA ARG A 171 -7.30 -3.65 -12.13
C ARG A 171 -7.68 -2.87 -10.88
N ASN A 172 -8.78 -3.28 -10.25
CA ASN A 172 -9.26 -2.70 -8.99
C ASN A 172 -9.51 -1.18 -9.07
N LEU A 173 -10.50 -0.79 -9.87
CA LEU A 173 -10.94 0.61 -10.09
C LEU A 173 -11.08 1.44 -8.80
N ALA A 174 -11.53 0.81 -7.70
CA ALA A 174 -11.67 1.46 -6.40
C ALA A 174 -10.35 1.99 -5.85
N VAL A 175 -9.23 1.30 -6.13
CA VAL A 175 -7.89 1.72 -5.73
C VAL A 175 -7.38 2.87 -6.61
N ILE A 176 -7.68 2.86 -7.91
CA ILE A 176 -7.18 3.85 -8.89
C ILE A 176 -7.87 5.20 -8.76
N GLU A 177 -9.16 5.24 -8.47
CA GLU A 177 -9.91 6.49 -8.31
C GLU A 177 -10.10 6.90 -6.84
N GLY A 178 -9.87 5.97 -5.90
CA GLY A 178 -10.13 6.18 -4.47
C GLY A 178 -9.01 6.84 -3.65
N VAL A 179 -7.95 7.37 -4.26
CA VAL A 179 -6.89 8.07 -3.52
C VAL A 179 -6.85 9.52 -3.97
N ASN A 180 -7.10 10.44 -3.05
CA ASN A 180 -6.91 11.86 -3.30
C ASN A 180 -5.46 12.21 -2.97
N VAL A 181 -4.68 12.48 -4.00
CA VAL A 181 -3.27 12.81 -3.85
C VAL A 181 -3.11 14.32 -3.79
N GLU A 182 -2.60 14.82 -2.68
CA GLU A 182 -2.29 16.23 -2.45
C GLU A 182 -0.82 16.32 -2.01
N PHE A 183 0.12 16.12 -2.95
CA PHE A 183 1.54 16.27 -2.63
C PHE A 183 1.87 17.74 -2.38
N SER A 184 1.78 18.15 -1.12
CA SER A 184 2.33 19.41 -0.62
C SER A 184 3.44 19.09 0.36
N GLU A 185 4.68 19.49 0.06
CA GLU A 185 5.77 19.41 1.03
C GLU A 185 5.46 20.35 2.19
N ILE A 186 5.24 19.79 3.37
CA ILE A 186 5.06 20.59 4.58
C ILE A 186 6.45 21.04 5.04
N PRO A 187 6.71 22.36 5.11
CA PRO A 187 8.03 22.86 5.45
C PRO A 187 8.43 22.45 6.86
N ASN A 188 9.73 22.20 7.06
CA ASN A 188 10.29 21.94 8.39
C ASN A 188 9.93 23.07 9.34
N VAL A 189 9.28 22.71 10.45
CA VAL A 189 8.87 23.71 11.44
C VAL A 189 10.09 24.12 12.27
N LYS A 190 10.43 25.41 12.23
CA LYS A 190 11.52 25.98 13.03
C LYS A 190 11.08 26.20 14.48
N ILE A 191 12.02 26.02 15.41
CA ILE A 191 11.82 26.33 16.84
C ILE A 191 11.46 27.82 16.99
N LYS A 192 10.48 28.13 17.85
CA LYS A 192 10.07 29.51 18.13
C LYS A 192 11.22 30.26 18.82
N ALA A 193 11.43 31.53 18.48
CA ALA A 193 12.56 32.32 18.97
C ALA A 193 12.52 32.68 20.47
N ASN A 194 11.43 32.35 21.18
CA ASN A 194 11.16 32.79 22.56
C ASN A 194 10.95 31.60 23.52
N THR A 195 11.69 30.50 23.31
CA THR A 195 11.47 29.25 24.06
C THR A 195 12.46 29.12 25.22
N ASP A 196 11.97 28.68 26.37
CA ASP A 196 12.78 28.45 27.58
C ASP A 196 13.54 27.12 27.47
N PHE A 197 14.83 27.20 27.15
CA PHE A 197 15.69 26.02 26.98
C PHE A 197 15.81 25.16 28.25
N ALA A 198 15.53 25.69 29.44
CA ALA A 198 15.61 24.92 30.68
C ALA A 198 14.55 23.80 30.77
N LYS A 199 13.48 23.89 29.97
CA LYS A 199 12.41 22.88 29.93
C LYS A 199 12.63 21.79 28.88
N PHE A 200 13.60 21.96 27.99
CA PHE A 200 13.87 20.99 26.95
C PHE A 200 14.52 19.74 27.51
N ARG A 201 14.11 18.59 26.98
CA ARG A 201 14.63 17.28 27.37
C ARG A 201 14.90 16.44 26.13
N PHE A 202 15.82 15.50 26.27
CA PHE A 202 16.03 14.44 25.29
C PHE A 202 15.05 13.30 25.52
N PHE A 203 14.50 12.79 24.44
CA PHE A 203 13.59 11.64 24.42
C PHE A 203 14.15 10.60 23.45
N PRO A 204 15.13 9.79 23.87
CA PRO A 204 15.62 8.66 23.08
C PRO A 204 14.61 7.51 23.11
N SER A 205 14.41 6.83 21.98
CA SER A 205 13.67 5.57 21.90
C SER A 205 14.34 4.55 20.99
N GLU A 206 14.79 3.43 21.56
CA GLU A 206 15.30 2.27 20.82
C GLU A 206 14.18 1.56 20.05
N PHE A 207 12.98 1.45 20.63
CA PHE A 207 11.83 0.81 19.99
C PHE A 207 11.41 1.50 18.70
N PHE A 208 11.35 2.84 18.71
CA PHE A 208 11.02 3.64 17.52
C PHE A 208 12.24 4.04 16.67
N ASN A 209 13.46 3.83 17.18
CA ASN A 209 14.73 4.16 16.53
C ASN A 209 14.89 5.65 16.21
N PHE A 210 14.60 6.53 17.17
CA PHE A 210 14.86 7.96 17.05
C PHE A 210 15.26 8.59 18.38
N VAL A 211 15.91 9.74 18.30
CA VAL A 211 16.09 10.66 19.43
C VAL A 211 15.43 11.98 19.06
N THR A 212 14.65 12.56 19.98
CA THR A 212 14.14 13.92 19.79
C THR A 212 14.43 14.81 20.98
N PHE A 213 14.56 16.11 20.71
CA PHE A 213 14.82 17.15 21.69
C PHE A 213 13.67 18.15 21.67
N GLY A 214 12.96 18.29 22.79
CA GLY A 214 11.79 19.16 22.87
C GLY A 214 11.33 19.42 24.30
N ASP A 215 10.44 20.40 24.46
CA ASP A 215 9.83 20.80 25.73
C ASP A 215 8.37 20.34 25.87
N LEU A 216 7.87 19.58 24.88
CA LEU A 216 6.48 19.13 24.80
C LEU A 216 5.45 20.28 24.93
N ASP A 217 5.75 21.42 24.30
CA ASP A 217 4.94 22.66 24.37
C ASP A 217 4.75 23.10 25.82
N ALA A 218 5.87 23.28 26.53
CA ALA A 218 5.95 23.58 27.95
C ALA A 218 5.16 22.62 28.87
N ASP A 219 5.45 21.31 28.74
CA ASP A 219 4.79 20.22 29.50
C ASP A 219 3.28 20.07 29.27
N ARG A 220 2.72 20.70 28.23
CA ARG A 220 1.32 20.51 27.84
C ARG A 220 1.03 19.06 27.46
N PHE A 221 1.95 18.42 26.74
CA PHE A 221 1.78 17.03 26.32
C PHE A 221 2.40 16.07 27.33
N ILE A 222 1.62 15.07 27.73
CA ILE A 222 2.09 13.98 28.59
C ILE A 222 2.26 12.73 27.74
N ILE A 223 3.48 12.22 27.70
CA ILE A 223 3.83 10.97 27.03
C ILE A 223 3.50 9.78 27.95
N LEU A 224 2.64 8.88 27.51
CA LEU A 224 2.21 7.69 28.24
C LEU A 224 2.85 6.42 27.62
N PRO A 225 3.73 5.69 28.32
CA PRO A 225 4.23 4.42 27.83
C PRO A 225 3.14 3.33 27.93
N GLN A 226 2.72 2.77 26.80
CA GLN A 226 1.63 1.80 26.74
C GLN A 226 2.09 0.44 26.20
N PHE A 227 1.33 -0.60 26.55
CA PHE A 227 1.54 -1.97 26.08
C PHE A 227 0.21 -2.59 25.68
N GLU A 228 0.15 -3.13 24.46
CA GLU A 228 -0.96 -3.95 23.99
C GLU A 228 -0.62 -5.43 24.25
N VAL A 229 -1.54 -6.15 24.89
CA VAL A 229 -1.39 -7.56 25.21
C VAL A 229 -2.41 -8.34 24.41
N THR A 230 -1.94 -9.09 23.41
CA THR A 230 -2.78 -9.93 22.56
C THR A 230 -2.43 -11.40 22.80
N LYS A 231 -3.45 -12.25 22.98
CA LYS A 231 -3.28 -13.71 22.94
C LYS A 231 -3.41 -14.18 21.50
N GLU A 232 -2.30 -14.49 20.86
CA GLU A 232 -2.26 -15.11 19.53
C GLU A 232 -1.97 -16.61 19.74
N ALA A 233 -2.99 -17.46 19.54
CA ALA A 233 -2.94 -18.89 19.88
C ALA A 233 -2.56 -19.16 21.35
N SER A 234 -1.44 -19.83 21.62
CA SER A 234 -0.94 -20.16 22.96
C SER A 234 0.09 -19.16 23.52
N GLN A 235 0.51 -18.16 22.73
CA GLN A 235 1.54 -17.21 23.13
C GLN A 235 0.94 -15.82 23.40
N THR A 236 1.30 -15.24 24.55
CA THR A 236 0.99 -13.85 24.88
C THR A 236 1.99 -12.96 24.17
N ARG A 237 1.53 -12.17 23.20
CA ARG A 237 2.34 -11.19 22.49
C ARG A 237 2.11 -9.81 23.09
N ILE A 238 3.21 -9.12 23.41
CA ILE A 238 3.20 -7.78 23.99
C ILE A 238 3.76 -6.81 22.94
N ARG A 239 3.00 -5.77 22.59
CA ARG A 239 3.41 -4.73 21.64
C ARG A 239 3.45 -3.37 22.34
N PRO A 240 4.61 -2.76 22.55
CA PRO A 240 4.69 -1.42 23.12
C PRO A 240 4.18 -0.38 22.12
N TYR A 241 3.60 0.70 22.64
CA TYR A 241 3.22 1.87 21.86
C TYR A 241 3.20 3.12 22.73
N LEU A 242 3.13 4.29 22.10
CA LEU A 242 3.13 5.57 22.77
C LEU A 242 1.71 6.14 22.85
N GLY A 243 1.24 6.48 24.03
CA GLY A 243 0.08 7.35 24.22
C GLY A 243 0.53 8.80 24.40
N ILE A 244 -0.26 9.75 23.92
CA ILE A 244 0.05 11.19 23.98
C ILE A 244 -1.19 11.92 24.45
N PHE A 245 -1.16 12.45 25.67
CA PHE A 245 -2.29 13.17 26.25
C PHE A 245 -2.05 14.68 26.22
N ASP A 246 -2.99 15.44 25.64
CA ASP A 246 -2.98 16.90 25.66
C ASP A 246 -3.76 17.42 26.87
N THR A 247 -3.04 17.97 27.84
CA THR A 247 -3.64 18.49 29.08
C THR A 247 -4.54 19.71 28.87
N LYS A 248 -4.34 20.47 27.78
CA LYS A 248 -5.12 21.68 27.48
C LYS A 248 -6.43 21.34 26.80
N ASN A 249 -6.40 20.39 25.87
CA ASN A 249 -7.53 20.04 25.01
C ASN A 249 -8.28 18.78 25.47
N ASP A 250 -7.77 18.07 26.49
CA ASP A 250 -8.33 16.81 27.01
C ASP A 250 -8.52 15.76 25.90
N SER A 251 -7.55 15.69 24.99
CA SER A 251 -7.53 14.81 23.81
C SER A 251 -6.38 13.82 23.89
N LEU A 252 -6.56 12.64 23.30
CA LEU A 252 -5.57 11.58 23.32
C LEU A 252 -5.17 11.16 21.90
N GLY A 253 -3.87 10.99 21.70
CA GLY A 253 -3.27 10.42 20.52
C GLY A 253 -2.46 9.17 20.82
N TYR A 254 -2.15 8.40 19.78
CA TYR A 254 -1.33 7.21 19.87
C TYR A 254 -0.32 7.16 18.72
N LEU A 255 0.91 6.74 19.01
CA LEU A 255 1.90 6.37 18.01
C LEU A 255 2.25 4.89 18.19
N LYS A 256 2.04 4.10 17.14
CA LYS A 256 2.26 2.65 17.11
C LYS A 256 3.21 2.29 15.99
N LYS A 257 4.04 1.27 16.23
CA LYS A 257 4.83 0.61 15.19
C LYS A 257 4.01 -0.55 14.65
N ASP A 258 3.72 -0.54 13.35
CA ASP A 258 3.03 -1.64 12.68
C ASP A 258 4.08 -2.60 12.05
N ARG A 259 3.76 -3.21 10.91
CA ARG A 259 4.71 -4.01 10.12
C ARG A 259 5.86 -3.20 9.53
N MET A 260 6.92 -3.92 9.17
CA MET A 260 8.01 -3.39 8.34
C MET A 260 7.56 -3.30 6.87
N VAL A 261 7.98 -2.24 6.18
CA VAL A 261 7.93 -2.14 4.73
C VAL A 261 9.30 -2.49 4.16
N ASP A 262 9.31 -3.20 3.03
CA ASP A 262 10.51 -3.49 2.27
C ASP A 262 10.38 -2.85 0.88
N TRP A 263 11.10 -1.75 0.67
CA TRP A 263 11.05 -1.02 -0.60
C TRP A 263 11.67 -1.80 -1.73
N ARG A 264 12.61 -2.71 -1.46
CA ARG A 264 13.17 -3.61 -2.48
C ARG A 264 12.08 -4.53 -3.02
N GLN A 265 11.22 -5.07 -2.16
CA GLN A 265 10.09 -5.89 -2.58
C GLN A 265 9.06 -5.09 -3.39
N LEU A 266 8.71 -3.89 -2.93
CA LEU A 266 7.76 -3.01 -3.63
C LEU A 266 8.30 -2.54 -4.99
N ALA A 267 9.55 -2.13 -5.07
CA ALA A 267 10.18 -1.73 -6.33
C ALA A 267 10.34 -2.91 -7.31
N LYS A 268 10.56 -4.14 -6.81
CA LYS A 268 10.54 -5.35 -7.65
C LYS A 268 9.16 -5.59 -8.28
N LEU A 269 8.06 -5.27 -7.59
CA LEU A 269 6.71 -5.34 -8.18
C LEU A 269 6.56 -4.33 -9.32
N ALA A 270 7.04 -3.10 -9.13
CA ALA A 270 7.00 -2.09 -10.18
C ALA A 270 7.88 -2.48 -11.39
N LYS A 271 9.09 -2.99 -11.17
CA LYS A 271 10.01 -3.48 -12.22
C LYS A 271 9.38 -4.60 -13.05
N ARG A 272 8.60 -5.49 -12.43
CA ARG A 272 7.91 -6.59 -13.13
C ARG A 272 6.92 -6.09 -14.19
N GLY A 273 6.19 -5.02 -13.90
CA GLY A 273 5.17 -4.48 -14.79
C GLY A 273 5.64 -3.38 -15.74
N ASN A 274 6.94 -3.04 -15.78
CA ASN A 274 7.49 -1.98 -16.62
C ASN A 274 8.77 -2.45 -17.35
N PRO A 275 8.71 -2.80 -18.65
CA PRO A 275 9.88 -3.16 -19.46
C PRO A 275 10.96 -2.08 -19.56
N PHE A 276 10.59 -0.80 -19.40
CA PHE A 276 11.53 0.32 -19.43
C PHE A 276 12.01 0.75 -18.04
N PHE A 277 11.78 -0.06 -17.01
CA PHE A 277 12.17 0.25 -15.64
C PHE A 277 13.66 0.60 -15.53
N ASN A 278 14.55 -0.20 -16.12
CA ASN A 278 15.99 0.03 -16.07
C ASN A 278 16.43 1.34 -16.77
N SER A 279 15.65 1.83 -17.74
CA SER A 279 15.92 3.11 -18.40
C SER A 279 15.32 4.29 -17.65
N SER A 280 14.20 4.07 -16.96
CA SER A 280 13.48 5.13 -16.24
C SER A 280 14.02 5.35 -14.84
N TYR A 281 14.54 4.28 -14.21
CA TYR A 281 15.06 4.25 -12.84
C TYR A 281 16.40 3.47 -12.80
N PRO A 282 17.46 3.98 -13.47
CA PRO A 282 18.73 3.28 -13.59
C PRO A 282 19.42 3.00 -12.26
N PHE A 283 19.40 3.93 -11.29
CA PHE A 283 20.09 3.75 -10.01
C PHE A 283 19.40 2.71 -9.14
N LEU A 284 18.07 2.79 -9.04
CA LEU A 284 17.23 1.82 -8.36
C LEU A 284 17.33 0.45 -9.02
N ALA A 285 17.32 0.37 -10.36
CA ALA A 285 17.48 -0.89 -11.06
C ALA A 285 18.82 -1.58 -10.74
N SER A 286 19.92 -0.80 -10.67
CA SER A 286 21.24 -1.30 -10.29
C SER A 286 21.26 -1.83 -8.86
N ASP A 287 20.73 -1.06 -7.90
CA ASP A 287 20.70 -1.46 -6.49
C ASP A 287 19.80 -2.69 -6.25
N LEU A 288 18.72 -2.83 -7.03
CA LEU A 288 17.83 -4.00 -6.99
C LEU A 288 18.51 -5.30 -7.42
N GLU A 289 19.51 -5.22 -8.32
CA GLU A 289 20.29 -6.37 -8.82
C GLU A 289 21.40 -6.78 -7.85
N GLN A 290 21.91 -5.84 -7.06
CA GLN A 290 22.87 -6.10 -5.99
C GLN A 290 22.13 -6.62 -4.74
N ASN A 291 21.99 -7.95 -4.64
CA ASN A 291 21.28 -8.60 -3.53
C ASN A 291 21.93 -8.38 -2.15
N GLU A 292 23.18 -7.94 -2.09
CA GLU A 292 23.96 -7.79 -0.85
C GLU A 292 23.86 -6.39 -0.21
N LEU A 293 23.34 -5.39 -0.92
CA LEU A 293 23.20 -4.04 -0.36
C LEU A 293 21.99 -3.97 0.58
N ASN A 294 22.28 -3.87 1.88
CA ASN A 294 21.28 -3.60 2.92
C ASN A 294 20.65 -2.20 2.78
N GLN A 295 21.30 -1.27 2.08
CA GLN A 295 20.85 0.12 1.92
C GLN A 295 20.87 0.54 0.45
N PHE A 296 19.88 1.34 0.05
CA PHE A 296 19.85 1.98 -1.27
C PHE A 296 20.82 3.15 -1.31
N SER A 297 21.39 3.40 -2.49
CA SER A 297 22.10 4.64 -2.78
C SER A 297 21.17 5.85 -2.67
N SER A 298 21.73 7.02 -2.39
CA SER A 298 20.96 8.27 -2.27
C SER A 298 20.16 8.58 -3.55
N GLN A 299 20.72 8.26 -4.72
CA GLN A 299 20.04 8.40 -6.00
C GLN A 299 18.89 7.39 -6.16
N ALA A 300 19.08 6.13 -5.75
CA ALA A 300 18.00 5.15 -5.77
C ALA A 300 16.85 5.52 -4.82
N ILE A 301 17.13 6.17 -3.70
CA ILE A 301 16.09 6.70 -2.80
C ILE A 301 15.25 7.78 -3.49
N ILE A 302 15.87 8.67 -4.26
CA ILE A 302 15.15 9.69 -5.05
C ILE A 302 14.27 9.01 -6.11
N GLU A 303 14.81 8.02 -6.84
CA GLU A 303 14.04 7.26 -7.83
C GLU A 303 12.89 6.45 -7.21
N ILE A 304 13.06 5.91 -5.99
CA ILE A 304 11.97 5.28 -5.24
C ILE A 304 10.87 6.31 -4.97
N GLU A 305 11.23 7.51 -4.52
CA GLU A 305 10.26 8.57 -4.27
C GLU A 305 9.49 8.93 -5.55
N GLU A 306 10.19 9.15 -6.66
CA GLU A 306 9.57 9.44 -7.96
C GLU A 306 8.62 8.33 -8.42
N LEU A 307 9.06 7.08 -8.35
CA LEU A 307 8.27 5.90 -8.70
C LEU A 307 6.98 5.82 -7.87
N MET A 308 7.08 6.13 -6.58
CA MET A 308 5.99 6.10 -5.62
C MET A 308 4.97 7.21 -5.87
N ILE A 309 5.45 8.43 -6.09
CA ILE A 309 4.62 9.59 -6.45
C ILE A 309 3.90 9.29 -7.77
N ALA A 310 4.61 8.88 -8.81
CA ALA A 310 4.04 8.55 -10.12
C ALA A 310 2.97 7.44 -10.03
N SER A 311 3.20 6.43 -9.18
CA SER A 311 2.25 5.35 -8.91
C SER A 311 0.98 5.83 -8.21
N LEU A 312 1.12 6.70 -7.19
CA LEU A 312 -0.02 7.24 -6.45
C LEU A 312 -0.81 8.27 -7.26
N GLU A 313 -0.17 9.09 -8.09
CA GLU A 313 -0.88 10.06 -8.92
C GLU A 313 -1.69 9.40 -10.04
N LEU A 314 -1.30 8.22 -10.51
CA LEU A 314 -1.90 7.56 -11.67
C LEU A 314 -3.43 7.38 -11.53
N SER A 315 -4.20 8.09 -12.35
CA SER A 315 -5.67 8.07 -12.39
C SER A 315 -6.15 8.10 -13.84
N PHE A 316 -7.45 7.87 -14.09
CA PHE A 316 -7.98 8.00 -15.45
C PHE A 316 -7.87 9.43 -15.99
N LYS A 317 -7.87 10.44 -15.11
CA LYS A 317 -7.79 11.85 -15.49
C LYS A 317 -6.41 12.27 -15.99
N ASN A 318 -5.34 11.70 -15.44
CA ASN A 318 -3.96 12.07 -15.76
C ASN A 318 -3.17 10.97 -16.48
N VAL A 319 -3.80 9.85 -16.84
CA VAL A 319 -3.14 8.72 -17.53
C VAL A 319 -2.40 9.13 -18.80
N SER A 320 -2.95 10.05 -19.58
CA SER A 320 -2.33 10.51 -20.84
C SER A 320 -1.03 11.27 -20.60
N ARG A 321 -0.96 12.07 -19.53
CA ARG A 321 0.25 12.76 -19.08
C ARG A 321 1.25 11.74 -18.54
N HIS A 322 0.80 10.83 -17.67
CA HIS A 322 1.64 9.78 -17.11
C HIS A 322 2.30 8.92 -18.21
N VAL A 323 1.56 8.54 -19.27
CA VAL A 323 2.12 7.77 -20.39
C VAL A 323 3.18 8.55 -21.17
N LYS A 324 3.05 9.89 -21.28
CA LYS A 324 4.06 10.73 -21.93
C LYS A 324 5.34 10.84 -21.09
N GLU A 325 5.21 10.93 -19.78
CA GLU A 325 6.33 11.14 -18.86
C GLU A 325 7.05 9.84 -18.49
N HIS A 326 6.30 8.77 -18.25
CA HIS A 326 6.80 7.51 -17.70
C HIS A 326 6.64 6.29 -18.63
N GLY A 327 6.02 6.50 -19.80
CA GLY A 327 5.80 5.47 -20.81
C GLY A 327 4.46 4.71 -20.70
N PRO A 328 4.13 3.88 -21.70
CA PRO A 328 2.80 3.26 -21.83
C PRO A 328 2.56 2.07 -20.87
N PHE A 329 3.58 1.63 -20.14
CA PHE A 329 3.50 0.41 -19.31
C PHE A 329 3.03 0.71 -17.88
N LEU A 330 1.72 0.83 -17.73
CA LEU A 330 1.07 1.22 -16.48
C LEU A 330 1.03 0.11 -15.42
N GLY A 331 1.22 -1.16 -15.81
CA GLY A 331 1.04 -2.31 -14.93
C GLY A 331 1.88 -2.23 -13.65
N GLY A 332 3.16 -1.86 -13.76
CA GLY A 332 4.05 -1.76 -12.61
C GLY A 332 3.61 -0.70 -11.60
N TYR A 333 3.14 0.45 -12.10
CA TYR A 333 2.63 1.54 -11.26
C TYR A 333 1.31 1.17 -10.58
N VAL A 334 0.42 0.46 -11.27
CA VAL A 334 -0.84 -0.03 -10.70
C VAL A 334 -0.58 -1.06 -9.60
N ASP A 335 0.31 -2.02 -9.86
CA ASP A 335 0.64 -3.09 -8.91
C ASP A 335 1.32 -2.53 -7.66
N LEU A 336 2.23 -1.55 -7.81
CA LEU A 336 2.83 -0.81 -6.70
C LEU A 336 1.76 -0.07 -5.88
N ARG A 337 0.87 0.69 -6.53
CA ARG A 337 -0.20 1.42 -5.85
C ARG A 337 -1.09 0.49 -5.04
N GLN A 338 -1.46 -0.65 -5.62
CA GLN A 338 -2.26 -1.66 -4.92
C GLN A 338 -1.51 -2.23 -3.71
N ALA A 339 -0.21 -2.50 -3.83
CA ALA A 339 0.61 -2.94 -2.72
C ALA A 339 0.65 -1.88 -1.60
N LEU A 340 0.81 -0.60 -1.93
CA LEU A 340 0.76 0.49 -0.95
C LEU A 340 -0.60 0.62 -0.28
N MET A 341 -1.69 0.53 -1.04
CA MET A 341 -3.03 0.57 -0.46
C MET A 341 -3.30 -0.63 0.46
N SER A 342 -2.67 -1.78 0.19
CA SER A 342 -2.73 -2.94 1.09
C SER A 342 -2.00 -2.71 2.42
N LEU A 343 -1.13 -1.70 2.49
CA LEU A 343 -0.47 -1.27 3.74
C LEU A 343 -1.43 -0.53 4.67
N LEU A 344 -2.49 0.07 4.12
CA LEU A 344 -3.46 0.91 4.81
C LEU A 344 -4.63 0.12 5.37
N ASP A 345 -5.30 0.72 6.34
CA ASP A 345 -6.51 0.14 6.92
C ASP A 345 -7.71 0.37 6.01
N ARG A 346 -8.60 -0.63 5.94
CA ARG A 346 -9.81 -0.57 5.10
C ARG A 346 -10.90 0.25 5.79
N GLY A 347 -11.74 0.93 5.01
CA GLY A 347 -12.93 1.62 5.50
C GLY A 347 -12.88 3.15 5.46
N ALA A 348 -11.77 3.74 5.00
CA ALA A 348 -11.64 5.18 4.80
C ALA A 348 -10.80 5.49 3.55
N THR A 349 -11.22 6.49 2.78
CA THR A 349 -10.52 7.00 1.60
C THR A 349 -9.22 7.69 2.03
N PRO A 350 -8.04 7.20 1.60
CA PRO A 350 -6.78 7.79 2.00
C PRO A 350 -6.46 9.06 1.19
N ARG A 351 -5.85 10.04 1.87
CA ARG A 351 -5.15 11.16 1.22
C ARG A 351 -3.65 11.02 1.39
N ALA A 352 -2.89 11.12 0.30
CA ALA A 352 -1.44 10.94 0.32
C ALA A 352 -0.70 12.26 0.19
N ASP A 353 0.33 12.44 1.01
CA ASP A 353 1.32 13.52 0.90
C ASP A 353 2.70 13.08 1.43
N THR A 354 3.70 13.95 1.33
CA THR A 354 5.02 13.73 1.94
C THR A 354 5.23 14.71 3.09
N VAL A 355 5.88 14.24 4.16
CA VAL A 355 6.16 15.04 5.35
C VAL A 355 7.55 14.73 5.89
N TYR A 356 8.24 15.76 6.38
CA TYR A 356 9.46 15.58 7.16
C TYR A 356 9.11 15.50 8.65
N LEU A 357 9.60 14.46 9.30
CA LEU A 357 9.59 14.34 10.76
C LEU A 357 11.04 14.42 11.21
N GLY A 358 11.50 15.65 11.46
CA GLY A 358 12.90 15.91 11.81
C GLY A 358 13.80 15.76 10.58
N ASP A 359 14.79 14.88 10.63
CA ASP A 359 15.73 14.65 9.52
C ASP A 359 15.26 13.62 8.47
N ARG A 360 14.11 12.97 8.69
CA ARG A 360 13.60 11.89 7.82
C ARG A 360 12.33 12.28 7.07
N LYS A 361 12.27 11.91 5.79
CA LYS A 361 11.10 12.05 4.91
C LYS A 361 10.21 10.81 4.98
N PHE A 362 8.91 11.04 5.10
CA PHE A 362 7.87 10.00 5.14
C PHE A 362 6.83 10.24 4.06
N LEU A 363 6.35 9.16 3.46
CA LEU A 363 5.08 9.12 2.76
C LEU A 363 3.96 8.98 3.80
N ARG A 364 3.05 9.93 3.84
CA ARG A 364 1.96 9.96 4.81
C ARG A 364 0.62 9.76 4.14
N PHE A 365 -0.13 8.78 4.65
CA PHE A 365 -1.53 8.57 4.28
C PHE A 365 -2.44 9.00 5.42
N ARG A 366 -3.32 9.96 5.16
CA ARG A 366 -4.32 10.49 6.09
C ARG A 366 -5.67 9.82 5.82
N GLN A 367 -6.26 9.19 6.82
CA GLN A 367 -7.54 8.51 6.74
C GLN A 367 -8.48 9.00 7.85
N LEU A 368 -9.69 9.42 7.46
CA LEU A 368 -10.76 9.78 8.39
C LEU A 368 -11.80 8.65 8.40
N PHE A 369 -11.95 7.98 9.54
CA PHE A 369 -12.91 6.91 9.71
C PHE A 369 -14.22 7.49 10.27
N GLU A 370 -15.20 7.64 9.39
CA GLU A 370 -16.56 8.05 9.74
C GLU A 370 -17.38 6.78 10.06
N ASP A 371 -17.64 6.54 11.36
CA ASP A 371 -18.50 5.51 11.95
C ASP A 371 -18.81 4.28 11.09
N VAL A 372 -17.91 3.29 11.13
CA VAL A 372 -18.25 1.91 10.73
C VAL A 372 -18.55 1.10 11.99
N SER A 373 -19.82 1.14 12.41
CA SER A 373 -20.54 0.20 13.28
C SER A 373 -20.06 -0.11 14.72
N SER A 374 -18.87 0.29 15.18
CA SER A 374 -18.45 0.08 16.59
C SER A 374 -17.14 0.77 17.01
N ILE A 375 -16.49 1.53 16.14
CA ILE A 375 -15.19 2.18 16.41
C ILE A 375 -15.41 3.69 16.42
N GLU A 376 -15.07 4.35 17.52
CA GLU A 376 -15.06 5.82 17.66
C GLU A 376 -14.46 6.49 16.41
N LYS A 377 -15.03 7.63 15.99
CA LYS A 377 -14.51 8.41 14.87
C LYS A 377 -13.03 8.74 15.09
N LYS A 378 -12.17 8.15 14.28
CA LYS A 378 -10.72 8.27 14.41
C LYS A 378 -10.11 8.84 13.15
N TYR A 379 -9.12 9.68 13.37
CA TYR A 379 -8.21 10.17 12.36
C TYR A 379 -6.89 9.41 12.47
N ARG A 380 -6.46 8.79 11.38
CA ARG A 380 -5.24 7.98 11.34
C ARG A 380 -4.29 8.50 10.27
N GLU A 381 -3.03 8.67 10.63
CA GLU A 381 -1.92 8.86 9.71
C GLU A 381 -1.07 7.60 9.67
N THR A 382 -0.85 7.07 8.48
CA THR A 382 0.11 6.00 8.24
C THR A 382 1.35 6.60 7.62
N LEU A 383 2.46 6.55 8.34
CA LEU A 383 3.75 7.13 7.96
C LEU A 383 4.68 6.00 7.51
N ILE A 384 5.11 6.04 6.25
CA ILE A 384 5.99 5.06 5.65
C ILE A 384 7.31 5.77 5.33
N PRO A 385 8.44 5.37 5.93
CA PRO A 385 9.71 6.09 5.76
C PRO A 385 10.25 5.91 4.34
N LEU A 386 10.54 7.00 3.63
CA LEU A 386 11.04 6.96 2.25
C LEU A 386 12.57 6.91 2.15
N SER A 387 13.28 7.35 3.21
CA SER A 387 14.73 7.51 3.18
C SER A 387 15.54 6.27 3.58
N VAL A 388 14.90 5.11 3.68
CA VAL A 388 15.53 3.84 4.11
C VAL A 388 15.06 2.72 3.20
N SER A 389 15.83 1.63 3.08
CA SER A 389 15.47 0.45 2.28
C SER A 389 14.38 -0.40 2.93
N GLN A 390 14.45 -0.52 4.25
CA GLN A 390 13.48 -1.18 5.09
C GLN A 390 13.21 -0.29 6.30
N GLY A 391 11.93 -0.14 6.65
CA GLY A 391 11.56 0.71 7.76
C GLY A 391 10.23 0.32 8.35
N ALA A 392 10.02 0.67 9.61
CA ALA A 392 8.76 0.38 10.26
C ALA A 392 7.70 1.39 9.83
N ILE A 393 6.51 0.90 9.52
CA ILE A 393 5.35 1.76 9.32
C ILE A 393 4.91 2.28 10.69
N LEU A 394 4.77 3.60 10.80
CA LEU A 394 4.25 4.22 12.01
C LEU A 394 2.79 4.59 11.80
N LYS A 395 1.93 4.20 12.74
CA LYS A 395 0.52 4.59 12.77
C LYS A 395 0.32 5.63 13.85
N TYR A 396 -0.13 6.81 13.45
CA TYR A 396 -0.38 7.94 14.32
C TYR A 396 -1.88 8.23 14.36
N GLU A 397 -2.52 7.94 15.49
CA GLU A 397 -3.97 7.92 15.64
C GLU A 397 -4.43 9.00 16.62
N TRP A 398 -5.49 9.72 16.28
CA TRP A 398 -6.14 10.73 17.13
C TRP A 398 -7.66 10.61 17.01
N ASP A 399 -8.36 11.17 17.98
CA ASP A 399 -9.80 11.39 17.84
C ASP A 399 -10.08 12.34 16.65
N ALA A 400 -11.22 12.18 15.99
CA ALA A 400 -11.56 12.95 14.79
C ALA A 400 -12.08 14.37 15.06
N ASP A 401 -12.09 14.82 16.33
CA ASP A 401 -12.59 16.14 16.70
C ASP A 401 -11.57 17.27 16.46
N MET A 402 -12.04 18.52 16.52
CA MET A 402 -11.21 19.69 16.25
C MET A 402 -10.13 19.92 17.31
N ASN A 403 -10.39 19.55 18.57
CA ASN A 403 -9.43 19.70 19.66
C ASN A 403 -8.25 18.74 19.46
N ALA A 404 -8.54 17.49 19.10
CA ALA A 404 -7.57 16.48 18.72
C ALA A 404 -6.80 16.86 17.45
N ALA A 405 -7.44 17.50 16.47
CA ALA A 405 -6.76 18.00 15.28
C ALA A 405 -5.71 19.08 15.61
N VAL A 406 -6.04 20.01 16.53
CA VAL A 406 -5.09 21.03 17.03
C VAL A 406 -3.98 20.38 17.84
N ALA A 407 -4.32 19.49 18.77
CA ALA A 407 -3.38 18.77 19.61
C ALA A 407 -2.36 17.97 18.78
N ARG A 408 -2.83 17.24 17.76
CA ARG A 408 -1.99 16.50 16.81
C ARG A 408 -0.97 17.40 16.12
N ARG A 409 -1.41 18.53 15.56
CA ARG A 409 -0.54 19.46 14.84
C ARG A 409 0.52 20.03 15.78
N ASP A 410 0.09 20.49 16.95
CA ASP A 410 0.96 21.11 17.93
C ASP A 410 1.98 20.10 18.48
N PHE A 411 1.55 18.87 18.83
CA PHE A 411 2.46 17.80 19.25
C PHE A 411 3.44 17.41 18.16
N SER A 412 2.96 17.19 16.93
CA SER A 412 3.83 16.80 15.82
C SER A 412 4.91 17.85 15.59
N THR A 413 4.54 19.12 15.70
CA THR A 413 5.46 20.26 15.60
C THR A 413 6.44 20.31 16.76
N SER A 414 5.98 20.15 18.01
CA SER A 414 6.85 20.26 19.19
C SER A 414 7.77 19.05 19.37
N PHE A 415 7.32 17.86 18.98
CA PHE A 415 7.98 16.60 19.30
C PHE A 415 8.76 16.03 18.12
N PHE A 416 8.25 16.08 16.89
CA PHE A 416 8.95 15.48 15.74
C PHE A 416 9.83 16.45 14.97
N SER A 417 9.71 17.76 15.15
CA SER A 417 10.49 18.74 14.37
C SER A 417 12.01 18.62 14.54
N GLN A 418 12.48 18.08 15.68
CA GLN A 418 13.89 17.86 16.00
C GLN A 418 14.24 16.36 16.10
N ALA A 419 13.38 15.48 15.59
CA ALA A 419 13.65 14.05 15.62
C ALA A 419 14.84 13.72 14.70
N LYS A 420 15.77 12.93 15.22
CA LYS A 420 16.85 12.32 14.45
C LYS A 420 16.62 10.83 14.41
N TRP A 421 16.42 10.30 13.21
CA TRP A 421 16.09 8.89 13.02
C TRP A 421 17.33 8.04 12.76
N ASP A 422 17.33 6.82 13.29
CA ASP A 422 18.45 5.85 13.22
C ASP A 422 19.77 6.37 13.80
N GLU A 423 19.74 7.44 14.60
CA GLU A 423 20.90 7.86 15.40
C GLU A 423 21.18 6.76 16.43
N LEU A 424 22.42 6.25 16.47
CA LEU A 424 22.83 5.20 17.39
C LEU A 424 22.64 5.70 18.83
N ILE A 425 21.59 5.21 19.49
CA ILE A 425 21.38 5.43 20.92
C ILE A 425 22.44 4.59 21.63
N THR A 426 23.55 5.23 22.00
CA THR A 426 24.59 4.59 22.80
C THR A 426 23.96 4.12 24.11
N LYS A 427 24.07 2.81 24.40
CA LYS A 427 23.47 2.13 25.56
C LYS A 427 23.87 2.72 26.91
N GLU A 428 24.85 3.61 26.95
CA GLU A 428 25.20 4.43 28.10
C GLU A 428 24.17 5.55 28.34
N THR A 429 22.88 5.22 28.26
CA THR A 429 21.84 6.04 28.87
C THR A 429 22.18 6.14 30.35
N HIS A 430 22.85 7.23 30.73
CA HIS A 430 23.06 7.54 32.12
C HIS A 430 21.69 7.56 32.80
N LEU A 431 21.60 6.96 33.98
CA LEU A 431 20.36 6.85 34.75
C LEU A 431 19.66 8.19 35.06
N GLN A 432 20.32 9.31 34.77
CA GLN A 432 19.80 10.66 34.88
C GLN A 432 18.96 11.08 33.66
N ASP A 433 19.03 10.34 32.54
CA ASP A 433 18.33 10.65 31.27
C ASP A 433 17.09 9.77 31.04
N LEU A 434 16.57 9.12 32.09
CA LEU A 434 15.37 8.30 32.00
C LEU A 434 14.17 9.15 31.58
N SER A 435 13.53 8.73 30.48
CA SER A 435 12.34 9.35 29.94
C SER A 435 11.18 8.35 29.91
N PRO A 436 9.93 8.79 29.65
CA PRO A 436 8.81 7.88 29.45
C PRO A 436 9.04 6.89 28.30
N LEU A 437 9.84 7.24 27.28
CA LEU A 437 10.22 6.33 26.19
C LEU A 437 11.17 5.24 26.66
N SER A 438 12.07 5.56 27.60
CA SER A 438 12.96 4.57 28.22
C SER A 438 12.18 3.45 28.90
N LEU A 439 10.95 3.70 29.38
CA LEU A 439 10.07 2.66 29.91
C LEU A 439 9.53 1.73 28.82
N LEU A 440 9.29 2.22 27.60
CA LEU A 440 8.90 1.35 26.48
C LEU A 440 10.03 0.41 26.07
N ASP A 441 11.26 0.94 26.05
CA ASP A 441 12.44 0.20 25.60
C ASP A 441 12.91 -0.83 26.63
N ASN A 442 12.96 -0.43 27.91
CA ASN A 442 13.72 -1.17 28.92
C ASN A 442 12.86 -1.96 29.91
N LEU A 443 11.59 -1.62 30.11
CA LEU A 443 10.78 -2.26 31.17
C LEU A 443 10.66 -3.78 31.01
N LEU A 444 10.68 -4.26 29.77
CA LEU A 444 10.54 -5.69 29.43
C LEU A 444 11.86 -6.35 29.02
N ASN A 445 12.97 -5.61 29.13
CA ASN A 445 14.28 -6.06 28.70
C ASN A 445 14.89 -6.99 29.77
N ASN A 446 14.91 -8.30 29.48
CA ASN A 446 15.46 -9.29 30.40
C ASN A 446 17.00 -9.28 30.50
N SER A 447 17.69 -8.55 29.61
CA SER A 447 19.16 -8.47 29.60
C SER A 447 19.73 -7.49 30.63
N LEU A 448 18.89 -6.68 31.26
CA LEU A 448 19.30 -5.71 32.28
C LEU A 448 19.71 -6.43 33.57
N ASP A 449 20.73 -5.87 34.22
CA ASP A 449 21.12 -6.32 35.55
C ASP A 449 20.05 -5.93 36.59
N ASP A 450 20.11 -6.53 37.79
CA ASP A 450 19.08 -6.29 38.80
C ASP A 450 19.06 -4.84 39.33
N LYS A 451 20.21 -4.14 39.29
CA LYS A 451 20.31 -2.74 39.74
C LYS A 451 19.71 -1.77 38.72
N GLU A 452 19.97 -1.99 37.43
CA GLU A 452 19.37 -1.25 36.31
C GLU A 452 17.86 -1.46 36.31
N GLN A 453 17.43 -2.71 36.44
CA GLN A 453 16.03 -3.08 36.50
C GLN A 453 15.30 -2.45 37.70
N GLU A 454 15.93 -2.38 38.87
CA GLU A 454 15.37 -1.70 40.04
C GLU A 454 15.19 -0.19 39.77
N LYS A 455 16.20 0.47 39.20
CA LYS A 455 16.12 1.91 38.89
C LYS A 455 15.03 2.24 37.87
N ILE A 456 14.84 1.40 36.86
CA ILE A 456 13.73 1.55 35.89
C ILE A 456 12.38 1.41 36.59
N GLN A 457 12.24 0.45 37.51
CA GLN A 457 11.00 0.28 38.29
C GLN A 457 10.73 1.47 39.22
N GLU A 458 11.75 2.00 39.89
CA GLU A 458 11.63 3.18 40.73
C GLU A 458 11.23 4.42 39.91
N TYR A 459 11.87 4.63 38.76
CA TYR A 459 11.50 5.70 37.84
C TYR A 459 10.06 5.53 37.35
N ALA A 460 9.66 4.31 36.94
CA ALA A 460 8.29 4.03 36.51
C ALA A 460 7.29 4.40 37.61
N TYR A 461 7.50 3.93 38.84
CA TYR A 461 6.63 4.26 39.97
C TYR A 461 6.55 5.76 40.24
N LYS A 462 7.69 6.43 40.36
CA LYS A 462 7.75 7.87 40.62
C LYS A 462 7.02 8.65 39.53
N TRP A 463 7.27 8.32 38.28
CA TRP A 463 6.64 8.98 37.13
C TRP A 463 5.12 8.82 37.14
N PHE A 464 4.61 7.58 37.32
CA PHE A 464 3.16 7.34 37.38
C PHE A 464 2.53 7.99 38.61
N TYR A 465 3.22 8.03 39.75
CA TYR A 465 2.75 8.71 40.96
C TYR A 465 2.60 10.21 40.73
N GLU A 466 3.62 10.87 40.18
CA GLU A 466 3.60 12.31 39.87
C GLU A 466 2.50 12.66 38.87
N LYS A 467 2.32 11.87 37.80
CA LYS A 467 1.26 12.12 36.81
C LYS A 467 -0.14 11.83 37.37
N SER A 468 -0.28 10.85 38.27
CA SER A 468 -1.54 10.57 38.97
C SER A 468 -1.93 11.72 39.91
N ARG A 469 -0.95 12.22 40.68
CA ARG A 469 -1.12 13.40 41.54
C ARG A 469 -1.53 14.62 40.71
N PHE A 470 -0.83 14.90 39.62
CA PHE A 470 -1.15 15.98 38.70
C PHE A 470 -2.57 15.85 38.14
N ALA A 471 -2.98 14.66 37.71
CA ALA A 471 -4.32 14.43 37.16
C ALA A 471 -5.42 14.74 38.19
N LEU A 472 -5.24 14.32 39.45
CA LEU A 472 -6.19 14.59 40.53
C LEU A 472 -6.22 16.07 40.92
N GLN A 473 -5.05 16.71 41.07
CA GLN A 473 -4.95 18.15 41.41
C GLN A 473 -5.62 19.05 40.39
N ASN A 474 -5.54 18.69 39.11
CA ASN A 474 -6.08 19.46 38.00
C ASN A 474 -7.46 18.96 37.52
N GLY A 475 -8.05 17.97 38.19
CA GLY A 475 -9.37 17.43 37.83
C GLY A 475 -9.44 16.73 36.47
N GLN A 476 -8.31 16.25 35.93
CA GLN A 476 -8.22 15.62 34.61
C GLN A 476 -8.69 14.17 34.63
N LYS A 477 -10.02 13.98 34.60
CA LYS A 477 -10.65 12.66 34.69
C LYS A 477 -10.18 11.69 33.60
N LYS A 478 -10.07 12.12 32.34
CA LYS A 478 -9.61 11.24 31.25
C LYS A 478 -8.18 10.76 31.49
N LEU A 479 -7.27 11.65 31.89
CA LEU A 479 -5.90 11.28 32.22
C LEU A 479 -5.87 10.25 33.37
N SER A 480 -6.65 10.44 34.43
CA SER A 480 -6.72 9.47 35.54
C SER A 480 -7.15 8.08 35.07
N VAL A 481 -8.18 8.00 34.22
CA VAL A 481 -8.63 6.73 33.63
C VAL A 481 -7.51 6.09 32.81
N TRP A 482 -6.82 6.87 31.98
CA TRP A 482 -5.73 6.38 31.15
C TRP A 482 -4.53 5.92 31.96
N LEU A 483 -4.13 6.65 32.99
CA LEU A 483 -3.06 6.23 33.90
C LEU A 483 -3.43 4.90 34.58
N SER A 484 -4.68 4.74 35.07
CA SER A 484 -5.15 3.46 35.63
C SER A 484 -5.06 2.32 34.61
N LEU A 485 -5.56 2.52 33.39
CA LEU A 485 -5.49 1.52 32.32
C LEU A 485 -4.04 1.14 31.98
N THR A 486 -3.14 2.11 31.97
CA THR A 486 -1.72 1.91 31.68
C THR A 486 -1.05 1.07 32.77
N MET A 487 -1.26 1.44 34.03
CA MET A 487 -0.75 0.69 35.18
C MET A 487 -1.30 -0.75 35.20
N ASN A 488 -2.58 -0.93 34.85
CA ASN A 488 -3.17 -2.27 34.73
C ASN A 488 -2.51 -3.09 33.60
N ARG A 489 -2.24 -2.49 32.44
CA ARG A 489 -1.55 -3.17 31.34
C ARG A 489 -0.13 -3.57 31.72
N ILE A 490 0.62 -2.67 32.36
CA ILE A 490 1.97 -2.98 32.85
C ILE A 490 1.91 -4.09 33.92
N TYR A 491 0.91 -4.06 34.80
CA TYR A 491 0.68 -5.12 35.78
C TYR A 491 0.47 -6.50 35.14
N LEU A 492 -0.36 -6.56 34.08
CA LEU A 492 -0.63 -7.79 33.32
C LEU A 492 0.61 -8.26 32.53
N VAL A 493 1.34 -7.33 31.94
CA VAL A 493 2.59 -7.62 31.21
C VAL A 493 3.66 -8.21 32.14
N GLY A 494 3.68 -7.79 33.40
CA GLY A 494 4.58 -8.34 34.43
C GLY A 494 4.17 -9.71 34.97
N GLU A 495 3.00 -10.25 34.61
CA GLU A 495 2.56 -11.57 35.06
C GLU A 495 3.51 -12.66 34.56
N GLY A 496 4.05 -13.46 35.48
CA GLY A 496 5.07 -14.47 35.17
C GLY A 496 6.50 -13.94 35.02
N ARG A 497 6.76 -12.67 35.36
CA ARG A 497 8.11 -12.06 35.35
C ARG A 497 8.55 -11.67 36.76
N PRO A 498 9.32 -12.52 37.47
CA PRO A 498 9.69 -12.28 38.88
C PRO A 498 10.39 -10.93 39.11
N LYS A 499 11.21 -10.48 38.15
CA LYS A 499 11.91 -9.19 38.20
C LYS A 499 10.96 -7.98 38.30
N LEU A 500 9.68 -8.12 37.94
CA LEU A 500 8.69 -7.03 37.95
C LEU A 500 7.70 -7.12 39.12
N ASP A 501 7.78 -8.12 39.99
CA ASP A 501 6.77 -8.33 41.05
C ASP A 501 6.71 -7.18 42.05
N LYS A 502 7.84 -6.51 42.32
CA LYS A 502 7.89 -5.29 43.16
C LYS A 502 7.06 -4.18 42.52
N LEU A 503 7.34 -3.82 41.27
CA LEU A 503 6.58 -2.80 40.53
C LEU A 503 5.10 -3.14 40.41
N ARG A 504 4.75 -4.41 40.16
CA ARG A 504 3.35 -4.86 40.06
C ARG A 504 2.55 -4.56 41.33
N LYS A 505 3.11 -4.85 42.51
CA LYS A 505 2.46 -4.54 43.80
C LYS A 505 2.28 -3.03 43.98
N MET A 506 3.32 -2.25 43.66
CA MET A 506 3.27 -0.79 43.74
C MET A 506 2.21 -0.20 42.81
N PHE A 507 2.10 -0.70 41.58
CA PHE A 507 1.09 -0.25 40.61
C PHE A 507 -0.33 -0.65 41.00
N LEU A 508 -0.52 -1.79 41.65
CA LEU A 508 -1.83 -2.19 42.16
C LEU A 508 -2.32 -1.22 43.24
N MET A 509 -1.43 -0.82 44.16
CA MET A 509 -1.74 0.19 45.18
C MET A 509 -1.99 1.56 44.54
N LEU A 510 -1.07 2.03 43.69
CA LEU A 510 -1.16 3.33 43.03
C LEU A 510 -2.44 3.49 42.19
N ARG A 511 -2.80 2.45 41.43
CA ARG A 511 -4.04 2.39 40.66
C ARG A 511 -5.26 2.49 41.56
N HIS A 512 -5.29 1.71 42.64
CA HIS A 512 -6.41 1.71 43.59
C HIS A 512 -6.63 3.08 44.22
N SER A 513 -5.55 3.73 44.66
CA SER A 513 -5.57 5.09 45.22
C SER A 513 -6.08 6.11 44.18
N LEU A 514 -5.63 6.02 42.93
CA LEU A 514 -6.07 6.89 41.84
C LEU A 514 -7.57 6.71 41.54
N GLU A 515 -8.06 5.48 41.45
CA GLU A 515 -9.47 5.17 41.20
C GLU A 515 -10.39 5.65 42.32
N LYS A 516 -9.95 5.51 43.58
CA LYS A 516 -10.67 6.02 44.75
C LYS A 516 -10.54 7.52 44.97
N LYS A 517 -9.70 8.21 44.19
CA LYS A 517 -9.35 9.63 44.39
C LYS A 517 -8.86 9.88 45.83
N ASP A 518 -7.96 9.03 46.29
CA ASP A 518 -7.35 9.12 47.62
C ASP A 518 -6.35 10.29 47.65
N TYR A 519 -6.85 11.50 47.93
CA TYR A 519 -6.04 12.71 47.97
C TYR A 519 -4.92 12.65 49.01
N ASP A 520 -5.09 11.88 50.09
CA ASP A 520 -4.11 11.78 51.17
C ASP A 520 -2.91 10.94 50.72
N PHE A 521 -3.15 9.84 49.98
CA PHE A 521 -2.09 9.05 49.36
C PHE A 521 -1.20 9.86 48.39
N PHE A 522 -1.77 10.90 47.76
CA PHE A 522 -1.07 11.75 46.79
C PHE A 522 -0.54 13.07 47.37
N ASP A 523 -0.60 13.26 48.69
CA ASP A 523 -0.23 14.50 49.36
C ASP A 523 -0.90 15.73 48.72
N ILE A 524 -2.20 15.66 48.47
CA ILE A 524 -3.00 16.74 47.86
C ILE A 524 -3.86 17.39 48.94
N GLU A 525 -3.60 18.67 49.23
CA GLU A 525 -4.48 19.47 50.07
C GLU A 525 -5.84 19.67 49.37
N ARG A 526 -6.92 19.20 50.00
CA ARG A 526 -8.28 19.44 49.52
C ARG A 526 -8.57 20.94 49.64
N LYS A 527 -8.63 21.65 48.51
CA LYS A 527 -9.23 22.98 48.46
C LYS A 527 -10.71 22.82 48.86
N LYS A 528 -11.04 23.33 50.05
CA LYS A 528 -12.40 23.36 50.59
C LYS A 528 -13.32 24.24 49.76
#